data_AF-A0A1F7CPN5-F1
#
_entry.id   AF-A0A1F7CPN5-F1
#
_cell.length_a   1.000
_cell.length_b   1.000
_cell.length_c   1.000
_cell.angle_alpha   90.00
_cell.angle_beta   90.00
_cell.angle_gamma   90.00
#
_symmetry.space_group_name_H-M   'P 1'
#
loop_
_entity.id
_entity.type
_entity.pdbx_description
1 polymer ?
#
loop_
_entity_poly.entity_id
_entity_poly.type
_entity_poly.pdbx_seq_one_letter_code
_entity_poly.pdbx_strand_id
1 'polypeptide(L)'
;MEGVSVREIFTQLPASVQRQLNQLATVFSEENQKLNLSAHRTHEKIWQGNVMDSLAAFKWIASQCPSIPRPLPHEPSPHENRPYPRPFPHEDPSIPRPLPHENRPYPRPFPHGGNGGPLDTERYAKEKVPESLLSHAREMRKNPTPEEKALWKHLRHHQLHQHFRRQHPVGNSILDFYCHKYLLGIEVDGDIHEGREEWDLERSENLHGGYGIHILRFSNTDVLNNVEYVVKTIRDFIGNYSPPPVGEGLVVGEKEGGMCESKILDLGTGGGFPLLPLAIAFPQHHFTGLDSTRKKMDAVQRIVDHLKVPNVTLVTARAEELGKKHAHSEKYDIVTARAVAETAILLEYCAPFVKVGGHILLWKSIDIDDEISAASRAESQLHLRRNPSINYDLGGDWGKRQILVYEKIKTTPKEYPRSVGSAKRHPL
;
A
#
# COMPACT_ATOMS: atom_id res chain seq x y z
N MET A 1 6.57 24.50 -23.34
CA MET A 1 6.56 23.11 -22.82
C MET A 1 5.35 22.43 -23.43
N GLU A 2 5.55 21.43 -24.29
CA GLU A 2 4.45 20.61 -24.81
C GLU A 2 3.75 19.95 -23.63
N GLY A 3 2.44 20.15 -23.51
CA GLY A 3 1.64 19.58 -22.43
C GLY A 3 1.67 18.05 -22.51
N VAL A 4 1.58 17.39 -21.37
CA VAL A 4 1.52 15.92 -21.33
C VAL A 4 0.22 15.46 -22.01
N SER A 5 0.33 14.65 -23.06
CA SER A 5 -0.84 14.05 -23.71
C SER A 5 -1.35 12.87 -22.88
N VAL A 6 -2.54 13.03 -22.30
CA VAL A 6 -3.19 11.97 -21.51
C VAL A 6 -3.54 10.76 -22.38
N ARG A 7 -3.85 10.99 -23.67
CA ARG A 7 -4.11 9.91 -24.63
C ARG A 7 -2.87 9.05 -24.84
N GLU A 8 -1.69 9.65 -24.96
CA GLU A 8 -0.43 8.90 -25.07
C GLU A 8 -0.11 8.10 -23.81
N ILE A 9 -0.43 8.64 -22.61
CA ILE A 9 -0.29 7.88 -21.37
C ILE A 9 -1.16 6.63 -21.45
N PHE A 10 -2.43 6.78 -21.80
CA PHE A 10 -3.37 5.67 -21.84
C PHE A 10 -2.95 4.58 -22.84
N THR A 11 -2.51 4.95 -24.05
CA THR A 11 -2.10 3.98 -25.08
C THR A 11 -0.84 3.21 -24.71
N GLN A 12 0.00 3.75 -23.82
CA GLN A 12 1.20 3.09 -23.29
C GLN A 12 0.91 2.15 -22.10
N LEU A 13 -0.29 2.19 -21.51
CA LEU A 13 -0.66 1.27 -20.43
C LEU A 13 -0.84 -0.16 -20.94
N PRO A 14 -0.63 -1.20 -20.11
CA PRO A 14 -0.92 -2.57 -20.50
C PRO A 14 -2.37 -2.75 -20.97
N ALA A 15 -2.61 -3.62 -21.95
CA ALA A 15 -3.95 -3.84 -22.48
C ALA A 15 -4.96 -4.33 -21.42
N SER A 16 -4.50 -5.06 -20.40
CA SER A 16 -5.32 -5.46 -19.25
C SER A 16 -5.79 -4.25 -18.44
N VAL A 17 -4.88 -3.33 -18.12
CA VAL A 17 -5.17 -2.07 -17.41
C VAL A 17 -6.11 -1.20 -18.23
N GLN A 18 -5.86 -1.05 -19.53
CA GLN A 18 -6.75 -0.31 -20.43
C GLN A 18 -8.19 -0.87 -20.42
N ARG A 19 -8.35 -2.20 -20.49
CA ARG A 19 -9.67 -2.85 -20.40
C ARG A 19 -10.35 -2.59 -19.05
N GLN A 20 -9.62 -2.71 -17.94
CA GLN A 20 -10.17 -2.50 -16.61
C GLN A 20 -10.57 -1.03 -16.38
N LEU A 21 -9.81 -0.07 -16.91
CA LEU A 21 -10.19 1.35 -16.91
C LEU A 21 -11.47 1.62 -17.73
N ASN A 22 -11.62 0.97 -18.89
CA ASN A 22 -12.87 1.06 -19.66
C ASN A 22 -14.06 0.47 -18.87
N GLN A 23 -13.87 -0.68 -18.22
CA GLN A 23 -14.88 -1.27 -17.35
C GLN A 23 -15.25 -0.34 -16.19
N LEU A 24 -14.27 0.38 -15.61
CA LEU A 24 -14.52 1.36 -14.56
C LEU A 24 -15.51 2.44 -14.99
N ALA A 25 -15.40 2.97 -16.21
CA ALA A 25 -16.34 3.98 -16.70
C ALA A 25 -17.78 3.43 -16.82
N THR A 26 -17.93 2.18 -17.28
CA THR A 26 -19.22 1.48 -17.34
C THR A 26 -19.81 1.25 -15.96
N VAL A 27 -19.06 0.62 -15.06
CA VAL A 27 -19.53 0.29 -13.69
C VAL A 27 -19.84 1.55 -12.90
N PHE A 28 -19.03 2.59 -13.03
CA PHE A 28 -19.31 3.89 -12.41
C PHE A 28 -20.62 4.50 -12.95
N SER A 29 -20.88 4.40 -14.25
CA SER A 29 -22.12 4.91 -14.84
C SER A 29 -23.35 4.22 -14.23
N GLU A 30 -23.30 2.89 -14.08
CA GLU A 30 -24.37 2.09 -13.47
C GLU A 30 -24.58 2.46 -11.99
N GLU A 31 -23.52 2.60 -11.21
CA GLU A 31 -23.62 3.00 -9.80
C GLU A 31 -24.07 4.46 -9.63
N ASN A 32 -23.63 5.36 -10.49
CA ASN A 32 -24.04 6.77 -10.44
C ASN A 32 -25.55 6.94 -10.72
N GLN A 33 -26.13 6.14 -11.62
CA GLN A 33 -27.57 6.12 -11.88
C GLN A 33 -28.38 5.73 -10.64
N LYS A 34 -27.89 4.78 -9.83
CA LYS A 34 -28.57 4.34 -8.60
C LYS A 34 -28.65 5.42 -7.53
N LEU A 35 -27.68 6.34 -7.51
CA LEU A 35 -27.48 7.23 -6.36
C LEU A 35 -27.79 8.70 -6.64
N ASN A 36 -28.10 9.08 -7.89
CA ASN A 36 -28.24 10.46 -8.34
C ASN A 36 -27.05 11.35 -7.90
N LEU A 37 -25.85 10.78 -7.81
CA LEU A 37 -24.66 11.49 -7.31
C LEU A 37 -24.21 12.63 -8.24
N SER A 38 -24.69 12.63 -9.48
CA SER A 38 -24.65 13.76 -10.41
C SER A 38 -25.67 13.53 -11.53
N ALA A 39 -26.11 14.61 -12.20
CA ALA A 39 -26.98 14.54 -13.39
C ALA A 39 -26.49 13.46 -14.38
N HIS A 40 -27.40 12.79 -15.08
CA HIS A 40 -27.10 11.71 -16.03
C HIS A 40 -25.89 12.08 -16.92
N ARG A 41 -24.75 11.42 -16.69
CA ARG A 41 -23.51 11.64 -17.45
C ARG A 41 -23.41 10.57 -18.53
N THR A 42 -23.00 10.96 -19.73
CA THR A 42 -22.67 10.00 -20.80
C THR A 42 -21.37 9.27 -20.45
N HIS A 43 -21.22 8.06 -20.97
CA HIS A 43 -19.97 7.28 -20.83
C HIS A 43 -18.74 8.09 -21.28
N GLU A 44 -18.85 8.84 -22.38
CA GLU A 44 -17.79 9.71 -22.88
C GLU A 44 -17.38 10.80 -21.88
N LYS A 45 -18.33 11.43 -21.19
CA LYS A 45 -18.03 12.44 -20.17
C LYS A 45 -17.37 11.84 -18.94
N ILE A 46 -17.76 10.64 -18.53
CA ILE A 46 -17.11 9.89 -17.45
C ILE A 46 -15.68 9.51 -17.88
N TRP A 47 -15.54 8.98 -19.08
CA TRP A 47 -14.25 8.58 -19.63
C TRP A 47 -13.27 9.77 -19.65
N GLN A 48 -13.64 10.85 -20.33
CA GLN A 48 -12.75 11.99 -20.51
C GLN A 48 -12.55 12.78 -19.21
N GLY A 49 -13.64 13.16 -18.54
CA GLY A 49 -13.62 14.07 -17.39
C GLY A 49 -13.30 13.41 -16.05
N ASN A 50 -13.28 12.07 -15.97
CA ASN A 50 -12.95 11.36 -14.74
C ASN A 50 -11.77 10.41 -14.95
N VAL A 51 -11.86 9.45 -15.87
CA VAL A 51 -10.82 8.43 -16.03
C VAL A 51 -9.54 9.03 -16.62
N MET A 52 -9.63 9.62 -17.80
CA MET A 52 -8.48 10.21 -18.49
C MET A 52 -7.84 11.33 -17.64
N ASP A 53 -8.65 12.25 -17.11
CA ASP A 53 -8.18 13.34 -16.25
C ASP A 53 -7.33 12.84 -15.07
N SER A 54 -7.71 11.71 -14.46
CA SER A 54 -6.97 11.11 -13.34
C SER A 54 -5.59 10.60 -13.76
N LEU A 55 -5.44 10.10 -14.99
CA LEU A 55 -4.18 9.56 -15.50
C LEU A 55 -3.14 10.64 -15.82
N ALA A 56 -3.51 11.93 -15.81
CA ALA A 56 -2.56 13.02 -16.04
C ALA A 56 -1.39 13.03 -15.03
N ALA A 57 -1.59 12.50 -13.82
CA ALA A 57 -0.53 12.35 -12.82
C ALA A 57 0.37 11.13 -13.05
N PHE A 58 0.04 10.20 -13.96
CA PHE A 58 0.69 8.90 -14.09
C PHE A 58 2.21 9.01 -14.25
N LYS A 59 2.68 9.78 -15.25
CA LYS A 59 4.14 9.91 -15.50
C LYS A 59 4.87 10.50 -14.30
N TRP A 60 4.24 11.45 -13.60
CA TRP A 60 4.85 12.08 -12.43
C TRP A 60 4.91 11.10 -11.26
N ILE A 61 3.81 10.42 -10.93
CA ILE A 61 3.78 9.40 -9.86
C ILE A 61 4.81 8.30 -10.17
N ALA A 62 4.85 7.86 -11.42
CA ALA A 62 5.83 6.87 -11.86
C ALA A 62 7.28 7.34 -11.70
N SER A 63 7.56 8.63 -11.90
CA SER A 63 8.89 9.21 -11.71
C SER A 63 9.33 9.29 -10.23
N GLN A 64 8.37 9.38 -9.30
CA GLN A 64 8.65 9.38 -7.87
C GLN A 64 8.92 7.97 -7.33
N CYS A 65 8.60 6.95 -8.12
CA CYS A 65 8.79 5.55 -7.80
C CYS A 65 9.99 5.01 -8.62
N PRO A 66 11.20 4.90 -8.05
CA PRO A 66 12.43 4.52 -8.80
C PRO A 66 12.41 3.11 -9.43
N SER A 67 11.31 2.36 -9.29
CA SER A 67 11.13 0.99 -9.76
C SER A 67 10.30 0.85 -11.06
N ILE A 68 10.06 1.92 -11.82
CA ILE A 68 9.40 1.84 -13.15
C ILE A 68 10.43 2.08 -14.27
N PRO A 69 10.63 1.14 -15.22
CA PRO A 69 11.57 1.34 -16.32
C PRO A 69 11.09 2.46 -17.25
N ARG A 70 12.00 3.37 -17.61
CA ARG A 70 11.75 4.36 -18.66
C ARG A 70 11.75 3.65 -20.02
N PRO A 71 10.91 4.07 -20.99
CA PRO A 71 11.19 3.76 -22.38
C PRO A 71 12.52 4.43 -22.74
N LEU A 72 13.52 3.64 -23.13
CA LEU A 72 14.76 4.20 -23.66
C LEU A 72 14.42 4.95 -24.96
N PRO A 73 15.00 6.15 -25.20
CA PRO A 73 14.92 6.77 -26.49
C PRO A 73 15.55 5.84 -27.54
N HIS A 74 14.89 5.70 -28.68
CA HIS A 74 15.45 5.00 -29.83
C HIS A 74 16.68 5.77 -30.32
N GLU A 75 17.87 5.29 -29.98
CA GLU A 75 19.06 5.56 -30.78
C GLU A 75 19.42 4.32 -31.61
N PRO A 76 19.78 4.49 -32.89
CA PRO A 76 20.03 3.38 -33.79
C PRO A 76 21.30 2.62 -33.38
N SER A 77 21.20 1.30 -33.41
CA SER A 77 22.28 0.35 -33.09
C SER A 77 23.55 0.61 -33.91
N PRO A 78 24.72 0.67 -33.26
CA PRO A 78 25.97 0.35 -33.90
C PRO A 78 26.64 -0.83 -33.19
N HIS A 79 27.01 -1.83 -33.99
CA HIS A 79 27.93 -2.93 -33.72
C HIS A 79 27.29 -4.28 -33.33
N GLU A 80 26.86 -4.96 -34.39
CA GLU A 80 27.21 -6.35 -34.66
C GLU A 80 28.67 -6.70 -34.27
N ASN A 81 28.86 -7.99 -33.97
CA ASN A 81 30.10 -8.71 -33.65
C ASN A 81 30.62 -8.63 -32.22
N ARG A 82 30.27 -9.66 -31.41
CA ARG A 82 31.26 -10.61 -30.85
C ARG A 82 30.62 -11.89 -30.27
N PRO A 83 31.35 -13.03 -30.27
CA PRO A 83 30.80 -14.37 -30.11
C PRO A 83 30.66 -14.84 -28.65
N TYR A 84 29.77 -15.81 -28.42
CA TYR A 84 29.51 -16.54 -27.17
C TYR A 84 30.75 -17.26 -26.57
N PRO A 85 30.71 -17.68 -25.28
CA PRO A 85 31.85 -17.67 -24.36
C PRO A 85 32.71 -18.95 -24.36
N ARG A 86 33.93 -18.83 -23.80
CA ARG A 86 34.87 -19.94 -23.50
C ARG A 86 34.61 -20.56 -22.11
N PRO A 87 35.09 -21.80 -21.85
CA PRO A 87 34.76 -22.59 -20.66
C PRO A 87 35.63 -22.25 -19.43
N PHE A 88 35.11 -22.60 -18.25
CA PHE A 88 35.75 -22.47 -16.93
C PHE A 88 37.12 -23.15 -16.83
N PRO A 89 38.14 -22.55 -16.18
CA PRO A 89 39.36 -23.26 -15.80
C PRO A 89 39.26 -23.91 -14.42
N HIS A 90 40.03 -24.99 -14.28
CA HIS A 90 40.10 -26.00 -13.23
C HIS A 90 40.48 -25.49 -11.82
N GLU A 91 40.04 -26.26 -10.82
CA GLU A 91 40.33 -26.16 -9.38
C GLU A 91 41.83 -26.33 -9.07
N ASP A 92 42.37 -25.47 -8.19
CA ASP A 92 43.74 -25.53 -7.68
C ASP A 92 43.85 -26.50 -6.47
N PRO A 93 44.69 -27.55 -6.52
CA PRO A 93 44.82 -28.56 -5.46
C PRO A 93 45.59 -28.10 -4.20
N SER A 94 46.03 -26.84 -4.10
CA SER A 94 46.95 -26.39 -3.05
C SER A 94 46.31 -25.89 -1.74
N ILE A 95 44.98 -25.93 -1.61
CA ILE A 95 44.28 -25.42 -0.41
C ILE A 95 43.99 -26.57 0.57
N PRO A 96 44.60 -26.62 1.76
CA PRO A 96 44.32 -27.68 2.74
C PRO A 96 42.94 -27.50 3.38
N ARG A 97 42.16 -28.58 3.48
CA ARG A 97 40.86 -28.60 4.19
C ARG A 97 41.08 -28.45 5.71
N PRO A 98 40.30 -27.62 6.42
CA PRO A 98 40.32 -27.59 7.88
C PRO A 98 39.69 -28.85 8.49
N LEU A 99 40.34 -29.39 9.52
CA LEU A 99 39.87 -30.46 10.40
C LEU A 99 38.74 -29.99 11.36
N PRO A 100 37.93 -30.92 11.91
CA PRO A 100 36.77 -30.58 12.74
C PRO A 100 37.18 -30.31 14.19
N HIS A 101 36.64 -29.26 14.81
CA HIS A 101 36.69 -29.12 16.26
C HIS A 101 35.38 -28.61 16.87
N GLU A 102 34.93 -29.44 17.81
CA GLU A 102 33.90 -29.26 18.81
C GLU A 102 34.17 -28.07 19.74
N ASN A 103 33.12 -27.60 20.43
CA ASN A 103 33.08 -26.53 21.44
C ASN A 103 33.27 -25.08 20.95
N ARG A 104 32.15 -24.41 20.64
CA ARG A 104 32.00 -22.95 20.85
C ARG A 104 30.68 -22.63 21.56
N PRO A 105 30.71 -21.82 22.64
CA PRO A 105 29.51 -21.18 23.17
C PRO A 105 29.13 -20.02 22.24
N TYR A 106 27.83 -19.76 22.13
CA TYR A 106 27.16 -18.73 21.31
C TYR A 106 26.99 -19.06 19.82
N PRO A 107 25.75 -19.05 19.28
CA PRO A 107 25.53 -19.12 17.84
C PRO A 107 25.92 -17.79 17.19
N ARG A 108 26.83 -17.86 16.21
CA ARG A 108 27.14 -16.77 15.29
C ARG A 108 25.94 -16.47 14.37
N PRO A 109 25.82 -15.24 13.83
CA PRO A 109 24.81 -14.89 12.83
C PRO A 109 24.99 -15.77 11.57
N PHE A 110 23.88 -16.20 10.98
CA PHE A 110 23.90 -17.06 9.80
C PHE A 110 24.47 -16.35 8.55
N PRO A 111 25.17 -17.11 7.68
CA PRO A 111 25.65 -16.64 6.38
C PRO A 111 24.50 -16.50 5.38
N HIS A 112 24.67 -15.57 4.45
CA HIS A 112 23.75 -15.32 3.35
C HIS A 112 23.74 -16.52 2.38
N GLY A 113 22.54 -17.02 2.06
CA GLY A 113 22.33 -18.01 1.00
C GLY A 113 21.54 -19.24 1.45
N GLY A 114 20.21 -19.16 1.35
CA GLY A 114 19.30 -20.28 1.53
C GLY A 114 17.88 -19.86 1.12
N ASN A 115 17.48 -20.26 -0.09
CA ASN A 115 16.25 -19.93 -0.80
C ASN A 115 15.01 -19.71 0.09
N GLY A 116 14.63 -18.44 0.26
CA GLY A 116 13.31 -17.99 0.72
C GLY A 116 12.94 -16.76 -0.10
N GLY A 117 11.82 -16.83 -0.83
CA GLY A 117 11.43 -15.84 -1.85
C GLY A 117 11.12 -14.44 -1.30
N PRO A 118 11.03 -13.43 -2.19
CA PRO A 118 10.97 -12.02 -1.82
C PRO A 118 9.52 -11.60 -1.52
N LEU A 119 9.08 -11.85 -0.28
CA LEU A 119 8.06 -11.02 0.37
C LEU A 119 8.79 -9.95 1.17
N ASP A 120 8.20 -8.75 1.25
CA ASP A 120 8.76 -7.53 1.85
C ASP A 120 9.25 -7.74 3.31
N THR A 121 10.44 -8.30 3.43
CA THR A 121 11.13 -8.65 4.66
C THR A 121 11.78 -7.43 5.31
N GLU A 122 11.81 -6.29 4.63
CA GLU A 122 12.53 -5.10 5.10
C GLU A 122 11.73 -4.27 6.11
N ARG A 123 10.40 -4.18 5.97
CA ARG A 123 9.57 -3.40 6.90
C ARG A 123 9.45 -4.06 8.28
N TYR A 124 9.33 -5.38 8.30
CA TYR A 124 9.31 -6.20 9.52
C TYR A 124 10.68 -6.23 10.24
N ALA A 125 11.78 -6.05 9.50
CA ALA A 125 13.14 -6.12 10.05
C ALA A 125 13.71 -4.77 10.55
N LYS A 126 13.09 -3.62 10.21
CA LYS A 126 13.66 -2.28 10.45
C LYS A 126 13.07 -1.49 11.63
N GLU A 127 11.91 -1.86 12.18
CA GLU A 127 11.41 -1.23 13.41
C GLU A 127 12.16 -1.75 14.64
N LYS A 128 12.74 -0.85 15.43
CA LYS A 128 13.31 -1.20 16.74
C LYS A 128 12.17 -1.59 17.67
N VAL A 129 11.94 -2.89 17.80
CA VAL A 129 11.13 -3.46 18.88
C VAL A 129 11.68 -2.97 20.22
N PRO A 130 10.86 -2.40 21.12
CA PRO A 130 11.33 -1.95 22.42
C PRO A 130 12.10 -3.05 23.17
N GLU A 131 13.26 -2.75 23.77
CA GLU A 131 14.07 -3.75 24.48
C GLU A 131 13.30 -4.39 25.65
N SER A 132 12.37 -3.66 26.25
CA SER A 132 11.42 -4.18 27.26
C SER A 132 10.53 -5.28 26.69
N LEU A 133 10.02 -5.11 25.46
CA LEU A 133 9.19 -6.10 24.77
C LEU A 133 10.01 -7.31 24.31
N LEU A 134 11.24 -7.11 23.85
CA LEU A 134 12.18 -8.20 23.54
C LEU A 134 12.52 -9.02 24.78
N SER A 135 12.72 -8.35 25.92
CA SER A 135 12.99 -9.00 27.21
C SER A 135 11.79 -9.81 27.69
N HIS A 136 10.59 -9.22 27.59
CA HIS A 136 9.34 -9.90 27.93
C HIS A 136 9.09 -11.14 27.04
N ALA A 137 9.28 -11.02 25.71
CA ALA A 137 9.18 -12.16 24.81
C ALA A 137 10.20 -13.27 25.13
N ARG A 138 11.43 -12.93 25.54
CA ARG A 138 12.43 -13.91 25.98
C ARG A 138 11.99 -14.64 27.26
N GLU A 139 11.37 -13.93 28.20
CA GLU A 139 10.82 -14.49 29.43
C GLU A 139 9.67 -15.45 29.13
N MET A 140 8.71 -15.04 28.30
CA MET A 140 7.58 -15.88 27.88
C MET A 140 8.03 -17.15 27.14
N ARG A 141 9.13 -17.11 26.36
CA ARG A 141 9.69 -18.34 25.75
C ARG A 141 10.23 -19.34 26.77
N LYS A 142 10.70 -18.87 27.94
CA LYS A 142 11.20 -19.70 29.05
C LYS A 142 10.05 -20.25 29.89
N ASN A 143 9.01 -19.44 30.08
CA ASN A 143 7.86 -19.75 30.92
C ASN A 143 6.55 -19.73 30.10
N PRO A 144 6.38 -20.64 29.11
CA PRO A 144 5.15 -20.69 28.33
C PRO A 144 3.98 -21.23 29.16
N THR A 145 2.76 -20.83 28.82
CA THR A 145 1.54 -21.38 29.40
C THR A 145 1.38 -22.88 29.06
N PRO A 146 0.63 -23.67 29.85
CA PRO A 146 0.32 -25.06 29.53
C PRO A 146 -0.28 -25.25 28.13
N GLU A 147 -1.12 -24.31 27.70
CA GLU A 147 -1.83 -24.25 26.44
C GLU A 147 -0.86 -23.99 25.28
N GLU A 148 -0.03 -22.96 25.38
CA GLU A 148 1.04 -22.70 24.41
C GLU A 148 1.98 -23.90 24.29
N LYS A 149 2.32 -24.53 25.42
CA LYS A 149 3.17 -25.72 25.44
C LYS A 149 2.50 -26.91 24.74
N ALA A 150 1.18 -27.06 24.86
CA ALA A 150 0.41 -28.08 24.17
C ALA A 150 0.41 -27.83 22.66
N LEU A 151 0.02 -26.62 22.21
CA LEU A 151 -0.01 -26.27 20.79
C LEU A 151 1.38 -26.32 20.14
N TRP A 152 2.43 -25.89 20.85
CA TRP A 152 3.80 -25.90 20.33
C TRP A 152 4.31 -27.30 19.97
N LYS A 153 3.83 -28.36 20.64
CA LYS A 153 4.19 -29.75 20.27
C LYS A 153 3.80 -30.09 18.84
N HIS A 154 2.74 -29.47 18.33
CA HIS A 154 2.18 -29.69 16.99
C HIS A 154 2.71 -28.71 15.93
N LEU A 155 3.29 -27.58 16.34
CA LEU A 155 3.83 -26.56 15.42
C LEU A 155 5.35 -26.67 15.21
N ARG A 156 6.07 -27.21 16.19
CA ARG A 156 7.54 -27.33 16.13
C ARG A 156 8.02 -28.33 15.07
N HIS A 157 9.30 -28.27 14.73
CA HIS A 157 9.98 -29.26 13.88
C HIS A 157 9.33 -29.48 12.49
N HIS A 158 8.73 -28.43 11.92
CA HIS A 158 8.09 -28.50 10.60
C HIS A 158 6.99 -29.58 10.50
N GLN A 159 6.30 -29.90 11.59
CA GLN A 159 5.21 -30.89 11.58
C GLN A 159 4.04 -30.52 10.65
N LEU A 160 3.88 -29.23 10.32
CA LEU A 160 2.96 -28.74 9.29
C LEU A 160 3.66 -28.36 7.98
N HIS A 161 4.86 -28.90 7.74
CA HIS A 161 5.76 -28.54 6.63
C HIS A 161 6.15 -27.06 6.58
N GLN A 162 6.03 -26.35 7.70
CA GLN A 162 6.25 -24.91 7.79
C GLN A 162 6.96 -24.54 9.10
N HIS A 163 7.69 -23.42 9.06
CA HIS A 163 8.45 -22.93 10.21
C HIS A 163 7.62 -21.93 11.04
N PHE A 164 7.37 -22.28 12.31
CA PHE A 164 6.71 -21.41 13.28
C PHE A 164 7.72 -20.87 14.31
N ARG A 165 7.51 -19.63 14.74
CA ARG A 165 8.25 -18.95 15.82
C ARG A 165 7.33 -18.84 17.03
N ARG A 166 7.90 -18.91 18.25
CA ARG A 166 7.18 -18.63 19.50
C ARG A 166 7.43 -17.21 19.98
N GLN A 167 6.40 -16.61 20.57
CA GLN A 167 6.45 -15.33 21.26
C GLN A 167 7.15 -14.28 20.41
N HIS A 168 6.54 -14.00 19.27
CA HIS A 168 7.09 -13.21 18.18
C HIS A 168 6.67 -11.74 18.33
N PRO A 169 7.60 -10.83 18.64
CA PRO A 169 7.28 -9.42 18.74
C PRO A 169 6.92 -8.85 17.37
N VAL A 170 5.83 -8.09 17.31
CA VAL A 170 5.40 -7.36 16.12
C VAL A 170 4.93 -5.97 16.56
N GLY A 171 5.64 -4.92 16.14
CA GLY A 171 5.36 -3.56 16.60
C GLY A 171 5.42 -3.45 18.14
N ASN A 172 4.27 -3.17 18.75
CA ASN A 172 4.12 -3.00 20.20
C ASN A 172 3.46 -4.20 20.92
N SER A 173 3.24 -5.32 20.23
CA SER A 173 2.63 -6.53 20.81
C SER A 173 3.51 -7.78 20.57
N ILE A 174 3.17 -8.88 21.23
CA ILE A 174 3.82 -10.19 21.08
C ILE A 174 2.75 -11.19 20.67
N LEU A 175 2.98 -11.89 19.56
CA LEU A 175 2.13 -12.99 19.10
C LEU A 175 2.65 -14.31 19.66
N ASP A 176 1.76 -15.18 20.16
CA ASP A 176 2.17 -16.46 20.76
C ASP A 176 2.89 -17.37 19.77
N PHE A 177 2.36 -17.45 18.54
CA PHE A 177 3.03 -18.11 17.43
C PHE A 177 2.97 -17.30 16.14
N TYR A 178 4.01 -17.44 15.30
CA TYR A 178 4.07 -16.76 14.01
C TYR A 178 4.72 -17.59 12.91
N CYS A 179 4.08 -17.66 11.75
CA CYS A 179 4.63 -18.24 10.53
C CYS A 179 4.83 -17.17 9.46
N HIS A 180 6.10 -16.91 9.13
CA HIS A 180 6.47 -15.84 8.21
C HIS A 180 5.97 -16.07 6.78
N LYS A 181 6.06 -17.30 6.27
CA LYS A 181 5.70 -17.64 4.88
C LYS A 181 4.26 -17.28 4.52
N TYR A 182 3.36 -17.30 5.51
CA TYR A 182 1.93 -17.04 5.32
C TYR A 182 1.47 -15.74 5.98
N LEU A 183 2.41 -14.95 6.55
CA LEU A 183 2.10 -13.83 7.44
C LEU A 183 1.00 -14.21 8.46
N LEU A 184 1.16 -15.35 9.11
CA LEU A 184 0.15 -15.90 10.01
C LEU A 184 0.60 -15.75 11.46
N GLY A 185 -0.15 -15.00 12.26
CA GLY A 185 -0.08 -14.96 13.71
C GLY A 185 -1.14 -15.83 14.35
N ILE A 186 -0.79 -16.46 15.48
CA ILE A 186 -1.72 -17.25 16.30
C ILE A 186 -1.64 -16.72 17.73
N GLU A 187 -2.80 -16.42 18.31
CA GLU A 187 -2.95 -16.01 19.71
C GLU A 187 -3.77 -17.06 20.47
N VAL A 188 -3.25 -17.49 21.62
CA VAL A 188 -3.91 -18.38 22.57
C VAL A 188 -4.39 -17.49 23.71
N ASP A 189 -5.66 -17.59 24.11
CA ASP A 189 -6.35 -16.73 25.13
C ASP A 189 -7.15 -15.53 24.58
N GLY A 190 -7.66 -15.61 23.34
CA GLY A 190 -8.69 -14.65 22.87
C GLY A 190 -10.10 -15.10 23.25
N ASP A 191 -10.92 -14.22 23.83
CA ASP A 191 -12.36 -14.46 24.03
C ASP A 191 -13.03 -14.77 22.68
N ILE A 192 -13.33 -16.05 22.42
CA ILE A 192 -14.17 -16.46 21.30
C ILE A 192 -15.61 -16.51 21.84
N HIS A 193 -16.36 -15.43 21.67
CA HIS A 193 -17.81 -15.49 21.83
C HIS A 193 -18.47 -15.98 20.53
N GLU A 194 -19.39 -16.91 20.74
CA GLU A 194 -20.10 -17.80 19.81
C GLU A 194 -20.51 -17.20 18.46
N GLY A 195 -20.17 -17.93 17.39
CA GLY A 195 -20.59 -17.65 16.02
C GLY A 195 -20.00 -18.68 15.05
N ARG A 196 -20.11 -19.97 15.39
CA ARG A 196 -19.69 -21.08 14.51
C ARG A 196 -20.68 -21.19 13.35
N GLU A 197 -20.55 -20.37 12.30
CA GLU A 197 -21.04 -20.71 10.95
C GLU A 197 -20.63 -19.76 9.79
N GLU A 198 -19.89 -18.66 10.01
CA GLU A 198 -19.49 -17.74 8.92
C GLU A 198 -17.96 -17.66 8.69
N TRP A 199 -17.30 -18.81 8.52
CA TRP A 199 -15.85 -18.86 8.24
C TRP A 199 -15.47 -18.64 6.76
N ASP A 200 -16.44 -18.38 5.87
CA ASP A 200 -16.23 -18.42 4.42
C ASP A 200 -16.55 -17.14 3.63
N LEU A 201 -16.79 -15.97 4.24
CA LEU A 201 -17.15 -14.77 3.45
C LEU A 201 -16.45 -13.43 3.76
N GLU A 202 -15.65 -13.30 4.81
CA GLU A 202 -14.97 -12.03 5.12
C GLU A 202 -13.50 -12.22 5.48
N ARG A 203 -12.64 -12.22 4.45
CA ARG A 203 -11.18 -12.35 4.63
C ARG A 203 -10.45 -11.03 4.94
N SER A 204 -11.17 -9.99 5.39
CA SER A 204 -10.64 -8.62 5.46
C SER A 204 -10.55 -7.99 6.85
N GLU A 205 -11.01 -8.63 7.93
CA GLU A 205 -11.08 -7.95 9.24
C GLU A 205 -10.03 -8.37 10.28
N ASN A 206 -9.29 -9.48 10.08
CA ASN A 206 -8.34 -10.00 11.07
C ASN A 206 -6.86 -9.70 10.75
N LEU A 207 -6.55 -8.45 10.37
CA LEU A 207 -5.18 -8.01 10.11
C LEU A 207 -4.60 -7.26 11.33
N HIS A 208 -3.52 -7.78 11.93
CA HIS A 208 -2.87 -7.11 13.05
C HIS A 208 -2.16 -5.82 12.59
N GLY A 209 -2.63 -4.67 13.09
CA GLY A 209 -1.86 -3.43 13.17
C GLY A 209 -1.29 -2.88 11.87
N GLY A 210 -1.90 -3.17 10.70
CA GLY A 210 -1.38 -2.73 9.40
C GLY A 210 -0.11 -3.46 8.92
N TYR A 211 0.25 -4.59 9.54
CA TYR A 211 1.40 -5.42 9.16
C TYR A 211 1.06 -6.53 8.15
N GLY A 212 -0.21 -6.61 7.69
CA GLY A 212 -0.65 -7.66 6.78
C GLY A 212 -0.62 -9.07 7.38
N ILE A 213 -0.59 -9.18 8.73
CA ILE A 213 -0.53 -10.45 9.44
C ILE A 213 -1.96 -10.92 9.73
N HIS A 214 -2.33 -12.09 9.21
CA HIS A 214 -3.57 -12.77 9.54
C HIS A 214 -3.49 -13.34 10.97
N ILE A 215 -4.47 -13.05 11.82
CA ILE A 215 -4.51 -13.57 13.19
C ILE A 215 -5.57 -14.67 13.33
N LEU A 216 -5.15 -15.85 13.80
CA LEU A 216 -6.05 -16.89 14.30
C LEU A 216 -6.04 -16.87 15.83
N ARG A 217 -7.20 -16.70 16.45
CA ARG A 217 -7.37 -16.74 17.92
C ARG A 217 -7.96 -18.08 18.33
N PHE A 218 -7.40 -18.71 19.35
CA PHE A 218 -7.93 -19.95 19.93
C PHE A 218 -8.13 -19.78 21.44
N SER A 219 -9.24 -20.32 21.96
CA SER A 219 -9.48 -20.36 23.40
C SER A 219 -8.54 -21.39 24.06
N ASN A 220 -8.23 -21.19 25.34
CA ASN A 220 -7.44 -22.14 26.13
C ASN A 220 -8.08 -23.55 26.13
N THR A 221 -9.41 -23.59 26.23
CA THR A 221 -10.20 -24.83 26.18
C THR A 221 -10.03 -25.56 24.85
N ASP A 222 -10.03 -24.84 23.72
CA ASP A 222 -9.85 -25.46 22.40
C ASP A 222 -8.44 -26.02 22.20
N VAL A 223 -7.43 -25.31 22.70
CA VAL A 223 -6.04 -25.76 22.61
C VAL A 223 -5.80 -27.00 23.47
N LEU A 224 -6.41 -27.08 24.66
CA LEU A 224 -6.22 -28.23 25.56
C LEU A 224 -7.07 -29.44 25.18
N ASN A 225 -8.34 -29.22 24.82
CA ASN A 225 -9.32 -30.30 24.66
C ASN A 225 -9.57 -30.66 23.19
N ASN A 226 -9.31 -29.74 22.26
CA ASN A 226 -9.62 -29.88 20.83
C ASN A 226 -8.40 -29.56 19.94
N VAL A 227 -7.19 -29.93 20.35
CA VAL A 227 -5.95 -29.56 19.64
C VAL A 227 -5.94 -30.02 18.18
N GLU A 228 -6.60 -31.14 17.86
CA GLU A 228 -6.73 -31.63 16.49
C GLU A 228 -7.55 -30.67 15.61
N TYR A 229 -8.61 -30.07 16.15
CA TYR A 229 -9.38 -29.04 15.47
C TYR A 229 -8.53 -27.79 15.24
N VAL A 230 -7.80 -27.33 16.27
CA VAL A 230 -6.89 -26.18 16.16
C VAL A 230 -5.85 -26.40 15.05
N VAL A 231 -5.20 -27.56 15.04
CA VAL A 231 -4.20 -27.93 14.03
C VAL A 231 -4.83 -28.06 12.65
N LYS A 232 -6.04 -28.62 12.54
CA LYS A 232 -6.78 -28.68 11.28
C LYS A 232 -7.08 -27.28 10.75
N THR A 233 -7.59 -26.37 11.58
CA THR A 233 -7.87 -24.99 11.19
C THR A 233 -6.62 -24.26 10.70
N ILE A 234 -5.48 -24.45 11.36
CA ILE A 234 -4.18 -23.89 10.91
C ILE A 234 -3.76 -24.49 9.57
N ARG A 235 -3.94 -25.81 9.38
CA ARG A 235 -3.62 -26.50 8.12
C ARG A 235 -4.53 -26.04 6.99
N ASP A 236 -5.81 -25.90 7.24
CA ASP A 236 -6.81 -25.45 6.26
C ASP A 236 -6.52 -24.00 5.87
N PHE A 237 -6.13 -23.14 6.82
CA PHE A 237 -5.65 -21.80 6.52
C PHE A 237 -4.45 -21.84 5.57
N ILE A 238 -3.44 -22.67 5.87
CA ILE A 238 -2.23 -22.83 5.05
C ILE A 238 -2.55 -23.38 3.65
N GLY A 239 -3.48 -24.34 3.55
CA GLY A 239 -3.87 -25.00 2.30
C GLY A 239 -4.74 -24.10 1.41
N ASN A 240 -5.61 -23.31 2.01
CA ASN A 240 -6.50 -22.36 1.33
C ASN A 240 -5.88 -20.96 1.23
N TYR A 241 -4.61 -20.81 1.59
CA TYR A 241 -3.90 -19.55 1.46
C TYR A 241 -3.60 -19.31 -0.02
N SER A 242 -4.30 -18.34 -0.60
CA SER A 242 -3.90 -17.75 -1.87
C SER A 242 -3.04 -16.53 -1.51
N PRO A 243 -1.73 -16.51 -1.84
CA PRO A 243 -0.98 -15.27 -1.76
C PRO A 243 -1.69 -14.21 -2.61
N PRO A 244 -1.64 -12.92 -2.26
CA PRO A 244 -2.08 -11.88 -3.18
C PRO A 244 -1.39 -12.15 -4.54
N PRO A 245 -2.12 -12.03 -5.66
CA PRO A 245 -1.60 -12.44 -6.95
C PRO A 245 -0.25 -11.75 -7.18
N VAL A 246 0.81 -12.54 -7.21
CA VAL A 246 2.11 -12.11 -7.72
C VAL A 246 1.85 -11.84 -9.18
N GLY A 247 1.80 -10.56 -9.55
CA GLY A 247 1.46 -10.15 -10.90
C GLY A 247 2.39 -10.83 -11.90
N GLU A 248 1.83 -11.60 -12.82
CA GLU A 248 2.49 -11.89 -14.09
C GLU A 248 2.57 -10.58 -14.88
N GLY A 249 3.63 -9.83 -14.60
CA GLY A 249 4.13 -8.71 -15.37
C GLY A 249 5.61 -8.94 -15.62
N LEU A 250 5.94 -9.42 -16.82
CA LEU A 250 7.26 -9.45 -17.47
C LEU A 250 8.51 -9.40 -16.57
N VAL A 251 9.13 -10.58 -16.44
CA VAL A 251 10.59 -10.72 -16.33
C VAL A 251 11.19 -10.27 -17.67
N VAL A 252 11.84 -9.10 -17.71
CA VAL A 252 12.89 -8.80 -18.70
C VAL A 252 13.97 -7.94 -18.06
N GLY A 253 15.14 -8.54 -17.83
CA GLY A 253 16.38 -7.85 -17.51
C GLY A 253 16.64 -7.64 -16.01
N GLU A 254 17.38 -8.56 -15.40
CA GLU A 254 18.00 -8.35 -14.09
C GLU A 254 18.92 -7.10 -14.12
N LYS A 255 18.52 -6.04 -13.42
CA LYS A 255 19.42 -5.15 -12.65
C LYS A 255 18.68 -4.58 -11.43
N GLU A 256 19.37 -4.60 -10.30
CA GLU A 256 18.91 -4.35 -8.93
C GLU A 256 18.16 -3.02 -8.73
N GLY A 257 16.98 -3.10 -8.10
CA GLY A 257 16.18 -1.97 -7.64
C GLY A 257 14.82 -2.44 -7.12
N GLY A 258 14.69 -2.67 -5.81
CA GLY A 258 13.47 -3.17 -5.18
C GLY A 258 12.24 -2.28 -5.47
N MET A 259 11.09 -2.92 -5.71
CA MET A 259 9.80 -2.24 -5.89
C MET A 259 9.42 -1.49 -4.60
N CYS A 260 9.42 -0.16 -4.64
CA CYS A 260 8.93 0.67 -3.52
C CYS A 260 7.40 0.74 -3.58
N GLU A 261 6.72 -0.03 -2.72
CA GLU A 261 5.29 0.18 -2.45
C GLU A 261 5.10 1.57 -1.80
N SER A 262 4.27 2.42 -2.41
CA SER A 262 3.92 3.74 -1.88
C SER A 262 2.50 3.73 -1.33
N LYS A 263 2.27 4.50 -0.26
CA LYS A 263 0.95 4.78 0.31
C LYS A 263 0.40 6.08 -0.25
N ILE A 264 -0.74 6.00 -0.92
CA ILE A 264 -1.39 7.13 -1.59
C ILE A 264 -2.77 7.36 -0.96
N LEU A 265 -3.07 8.60 -0.57
CA LEU A 265 -4.38 8.98 -0.05
C LEU A 265 -5.10 9.86 -1.07
N ASP A 266 -6.35 9.54 -1.42
CA ASP A 266 -7.23 10.44 -2.17
C ASP A 266 -8.22 11.13 -1.24
N LEU A 267 -8.03 12.42 -1.03
CA LEU A 267 -8.82 13.25 -0.14
C LEU A 267 -10.04 13.80 -0.87
N GLY A 268 -11.23 13.51 -0.32
CA GLY A 268 -12.50 13.86 -0.94
C GLY A 268 -12.75 13.07 -2.21
N THR A 269 -12.50 11.76 -2.16
CA THR A 269 -12.51 10.88 -3.35
C THR A 269 -13.84 10.87 -4.09
N GLY A 270 -14.95 11.18 -3.40
CA GLY A 270 -16.27 11.34 -3.99
C GLY A 270 -16.73 10.09 -4.72
N GLY A 271 -16.69 10.13 -6.06
CA GLY A 271 -17.02 8.99 -6.92
C GLY A 271 -15.87 8.01 -7.18
N GLY A 272 -14.74 8.16 -6.48
CA GLY A 272 -13.55 7.34 -6.67
C GLY A 272 -12.55 7.93 -7.66
N PHE A 273 -12.47 9.26 -7.80
CA PHE A 273 -11.61 9.91 -8.81
C PHE A 273 -10.82 11.08 -8.22
N PRO A 274 -9.47 11.05 -8.22
CA PRO A 274 -8.61 10.18 -9.04
C PRO A 274 -8.25 8.80 -8.48
N LEU A 275 -8.77 8.41 -7.31
CA LEU A 275 -8.45 7.14 -6.64
C LEU A 275 -8.43 5.90 -7.54
N LEU A 276 -9.56 5.54 -8.17
CA LEU A 276 -9.72 4.24 -8.84
C LEU A 276 -8.90 4.12 -10.14
N PRO A 277 -8.86 5.13 -11.03
CA PRO A 277 -7.98 5.04 -12.20
C PRO A 277 -6.51 4.88 -11.83
N LEU A 278 -6.05 5.59 -10.78
CA LEU A 278 -4.68 5.48 -10.31
C LEU A 278 -4.42 4.13 -9.63
N ALA A 279 -5.35 3.62 -8.82
CA ALA A 279 -5.21 2.31 -8.19
C ALA A 279 -5.12 1.17 -9.22
N ILE A 280 -5.92 1.24 -10.29
CA ILE A 280 -5.87 0.29 -11.41
C ILE A 280 -4.56 0.41 -12.19
N ALA A 281 -4.05 1.64 -12.38
CA ALA A 281 -2.81 1.88 -13.12
C ALA A 281 -1.53 1.55 -12.31
N PHE A 282 -1.62 1.54 -10.97
CA PHE A 282 -0.52 1.29 -10.05
C PHE A 282 -0.89 0.19 -9.03
N PRO A 283 -1.07 -1.08 -9.46
CA PRO A 283 -1.48 -2.18 -8.58
C PRO A 283 -0.47 -2.48 -7.46
N GLN A 284 0.79 -2.06 -7.62
CA GLN A 284 1.86 -2.21 -6.64
C GLN A 284 1.86 -1.15 -5.53
N HIS A 285 0.93 -0.20 -5.54
CA HIS A 285 0.82 0.85 -4.51
C HIS A 285 -0.50 0.70 -3.76
N HIS A 286 -0.50 1.07 -2.49
CA HIS A 286 -1.70 1.04 -1.66
C HIS A 286 -2.40 2.39 -1.69
N PHE A 287 -3.70 2.37 -1.97
CA PHE A 287 -4.54 3.55 -2.08
C PHE A 287 -5.56 3.60 -0.96
N THR A 288 -5.66 4.74 -0.27
CA THR A 288 -6.74 5.03 0.68
C THR A 288 -7.66 6.08 0.07
N GLY A 289 -8.95 5.79 -0.07
CA GLY A 289 -9.96 6.78 -0.44
C GLY A 289 -10.65 7.36 0.80
N LEU A 290 -10.70 8.69 0.93
CA LEU A 290 -11.34 9.38 2.04
C LEU A 290 -12.48 10.28 1.56
N ASP A 291 -13.68 10.15 2.12
CA ASP A 291 -14.76 11.14 2.00
C ASP A 291 -15.57 11.20 3.30
N SER A 292 -16.19 12.34 3.56
CA SER A 292 -17.09 12.49 4.72
C SER A 292 -18.48 11.87 4.52
N THR A 293 -18.81 11.46 3.29
CA THR A 293 -20.15 11.04 2.88
C THR A 293 -20.24 9.53 2.75
N ARG A 294 -20.83 8.84 3.74
CA ARG A 294 -20.99 7.38 3.73
C ARG A 294 -21.61 6.84 2.45
N LYS A 295 -22.74 7.42 2.00
CA LYS A 295 -23.42 7.02 0.75
C LYS A 295 -22.50 7.03 -0.48
N LYS A 296 -21.54 7.95 -0.55
CA LYS A 296 -20.55 7.98 -1.64
C LYS A 296 -19.52 6.86 -1.48
N MET A 297 -19.00 6.68 -0.26
CA MET A 297 -18.04 5.62 0.03
C MET A 297 -18.61 4.23 -0.21
N ASP A 298 -19.86 3.98 0.17
CA ASP A 298 -20.55 2.70 -0.10
C ASP A 298 -20.67 2.44 -1.61
N ALA A 299 -20.86 3.50 -2.42
CA ALA A 299 -20.88 3.41 -3.87
C ALA A 299 -19.53 3.01 -4.43
N VAL A 300 -18.48 3.70 -3.98
CA VAL A 300 -17.10 3.42 -4.39
C VAL A 300 -16.71 2.00 -3.96
N GLN A 301 -17.15 1.54 -2.79
CA GLN A 301 -16.92 0.16 -2.33
C GLN A 301 -17.52 -0.86 -3.30
N ARG A 302 -18.78 -0.68 -3.72
CA ARG A 302 -19.39 -1.57 -4.73
C ARG A 302 -18.66 -1.56 -6.08
N ILE A 303 -18.10 -0.42 -6.49
CA ILE A 303 -17.26 -0.34 -7.70
C ILE A 303 -15.95 -1.12 -7.49
N VAL A 304 -15.29 -0.96 -6.34
CA VAL A 304 -14.07 -1.69 -5.97
C VAL A 304 -14.31 -3.20 -5.97
N ASP A 305 -15.42 -3.65 -5.38
CA ASP A 305 -15.80 -5.06 -5.29
C ASP A 305 -16.09 -5.65 -6.68
N HIS A 306 -16.84 -4.90 -7.51
CA HIS A 306 -17.17 -5.32 -8.88
C HIS A 306 -15.91 -5.46 -9.75
N LEU A 307 -15.03 -4.47 -9.70
CA LEU A 307 -13.80 -4.43 -10.51
C LEU A 307 -12.65 -5.23 -9.90
N LYS A 308 -12.82 -5.74 -8.68
CA LYS A 308 -11.82 -6.47 -7.89
C LYS A 308 -10.48 -5.72 -7.82
N VAL A 309 -10.51 -4.51 -7.27
CA VAL A 309 -9.32 -3.65 -7.11
C VAL A 309 -8.77 -3.81 -5.68
N PRO A 310 -7.83 -4.74 -5.42
CA PRO A 310 -7.50 -5.19 -4.06
C PRO A 310 -6.64 -4.20 -3.28
N ASN A 311 -6.02 -3.24 -3.96
CA ASN A 311 -5.09 -2.28 -3.38
C ASN A 311 -5.77 -0.98 -2.91
N VAL A 312 -7.08 -1.00 -2.68
CA VAL A 312 -7.88 0.15 -2.23
C VAL A 312 -8.48 -0.11 -0.85
N THR A 313 -8.34 0.85 0.05
CA THR A 313 -9.04 0.92 1.34
C THR A 313 -9.87 2.19 1.41
N LEU A 314 -11.12 2.08 1.86
CA LEU A 314 -12.05 3.20 1.91
C LEU A 314 -12.31 3.63 3.36
N VAL A 315 -12.23 4.93 3.63
CA VAL A 315 -12.45 5.51 4.96
C VAL A 315 -13.53 6.59 4.87
N THR A 316 -14.58 6.43 5.69
CA THR A 316 -15.60 7.47 5.85
C THR A 316 -15.28 8.34 7.07
N ALA A 317 -14.72 9.52 6.86
CA ALA A 317 -14.39 10.47 7.93
C ALA A 317 -14.19 11.90 7.40
N ARG A 318 -14.16 12.88 8.30
CA ARG A 318 -13.70 14.24 7.98
C ARG A 318 -12.17 14.28 7.95
N ALA A 319 -11.60 15.04 7.01
CA ALA A 319 -10.15 15.21 6.91
C ALA A 319 -9.56 15.81 8.20
N GLU A 320 -10.26 16.79 8.80
CA GLU A 320 -9.84 17.47 10.02
C GLU A 320 -9.75 16.55 11.25
N GLU A 321 -10.56 15.49 11.27
CA GLU A 321 -10.59 14.50 12.36
C GLU A 321 -9.58 13.38 12.10
N LEU A 322 -9.57 12.84 10.88
CA LEU A 322 -8.71 11.71 10.52
C LEU A 322 -7.23 12.12 10.49
N GLY A 323 -6.92 13.34 10.05
CA GLY A 323 -5.55 13.88 9.99
C GLY A 323 -4.88 14.01 11.36
N LYS A 324 -5.64 14.00 12.45
CA LYS A 324 -5.13 14.01 13.83
C LYS A 324 -4.88 12.61 14.40
N LYS A 325 -5.38 11.55 13.74
CA LYS A 325 -5.17 10.18 14.21
C LYS A 325 -3.76 9.72 13.84
N HIS A 326 -3.02 9.19 14.81
CA HIS A 326 -1.65 8.71 14.62
C HIS A 326 -1.51 7.70 13.45
N ALA A 327 -2.56 6.90 13.20
CA ALA A 327 -2.59 5.93 12.10
C ALA A 327 -2.53 6.56 10.69
N HIS A 328 -2.94 7.83 10.55
CA HIS A 328 -3.01 8.52 9.25
C HIS A 328 -2.14 9.78 9.19
N SER A 329 -1.76 10.35 10.34
CA SER A 329 -0.97 11.56 10.41
C SER A 329 0.45 11.32 9.87
N GLU A 330 0.79 12.03 8.80
CA GLU A 330 2.09 12.03 8.13
C GLU A 330 2.59 10.63 7.72
N LYS A 331 1.66 9.78 7.21
CA LYS A 331 1.95 8.39 6.81
C LYS A 331 1.93 8.14 5.32
N TYR A 332 1.49 9.11 4.51
CA TYR A 332 1.30 8.93 3.07
C TYR A 332 2.45 9.55 2.29
N ASP A 333 2.92 8.83 1.27
CA ASP A 333 3.92 9.30 0.31
C ASP A 333 3.34 10.34 -0.63
N ILE A 334 2.09 10.13 -1.05
CA ILE A 334 1.35 11.01 -1.94
C ILE A 334 -0.06 11.23 -1.39
N VAL A 335 -0.53 12.48 -1.42
CA VAL A 335 -1.92 12.84 -1.14
C VAL A 335 -2.49 13.51 -2.39
N THR A 336 -3.55 12.95 -2.96
CA THR A 336 -4.27 13.53 -4.10
C THR A 336 -5.55 14.22 -3.63
N ALA A 337 -5.98 15.25 -4.34
CA ALA A 337 -7.33 15.78 -4.22
C ALA A 337 -7.80 16.42 -5.52
N ARG A 338 -9.09 16.30 -5.82
CA ARG A 338 -9.70 16.88 -7.02
C ARG A 338 -11.08 17.44 -6.71
N ALA A 339 -11.33 18.69 -7.10
CA ALA A 339 -12.64 19.36 -7.01
C ALA A 339 -13.27 19.39 -5.60
N VAL A 340 -12.46 19.57 -4.54
CA VAL A 340 -12.92 19.55 -3.15
C VAL A 340 -13.08 20.96 -2.54
N ALA A 341 -12.14 21.87 -2.78
CA ALA A 341 -12.12 23.23 -2.24
C ALA A 341 -11.06 24.12 -2.95
N GLU A 342 -10.97 25.38 -2.53
CA GLU A 342 -9.85 26.27 -2.87
C GLU A 342 -8.51 25.74 -2.34
N THR A 343 -7.42 26.10 -3.01
CA THR A 343 -6.09 25.55 -2.79
C THR A 343 -5.63 25.72 -1.35
N ALA A 344 -5.77 26.91 -0.75
CA ALA A 344 -5.40 27.16 0.65
C ALA A 344 -6.09 26.18 1.63
N ILE A 345 -7.38 25.91 1.40
CA ILE A 345 -8.17 24.96 2.21
C ILE A 345 -7.67 23.53 1.98
N LEU A 346 -7.44 23.15 0.72
CA LEU A 346 -6.93 21.82 0.38
C LEU A 346 -5.56 21.55 0.99
N LEU A 347 -4.67 22.53 1.00
CA LEU A 347 -3.36 22.38 1.63
C LEU A 347 -3.50 22.07 3.12
N GLU A 348 -4.38 22.77 3.85
CA GLU A 348 -4.62 22.49 5.27
C GLU A 348 -5.23 21.09 5.50
N TYR A 349 -6.09 20.63 4.60
CA TYR A 349 -6.65 19.29 4.68
C TYR A 349 -5.65 18.19 4.32
N CYS A 350 -4.74 18.43 3.38
CA CYS A 350 -3.80 17.42 2.88
C CYS A 350 -2.52 17.35 3.71
N ALA A 351 -1.99 18.48 4.18
CA ALA A 351 -0.71 18.56 4.89
C ALA A 351 -0.59 17.59 6.08
N PRO A 352 -1.63 17.39 6.93
CA PRO A 352 -1.54 16.47 8.06
C PRO A 352 -1.34 15.00 7.69
N PHE A 353 -1.64 14.60 6.46
CA PHE A 353 -1.54 13.20 6.00
C PHE A 353 -0.20 12.89 5.33
N VAL A 354 0.39 13.87 4.64
CA VAL A 354 1.62 13.66 3.86
C VAL A 354 2.86 13.65 4.76
N LYS A 355 3.71 12.63 4.61
CA LYS A 355 4.98 12.52 5.33
C LYS A 355 5.97 13.60 4.86
N VAL A 356 6.96 13.92 5.67
CA VAL A 356 8.08 14.77 5.22
C VAL A 356 8.80 14.11 4.03
N GLY A 357 9.02 14.87 2.96
CA GLY A 357 9.51 14.41 1.65
C GLY A 357 8.44 13.80 0.75
N GLY A 358 7.21 13.63 1.24
CA GLY A 358 6.05 13.25 0.44
C GLY A 358 5.44 14.43 -0.30
N HIS A 359 4.45 14.14 -1.16
CA HIS A 359 3.87 15.13 -2.07
C HIS A 359 2.35 15.24 -2.02
N ILE A 360 1.84 16.41 -2.37
CA ILE A 360 0.41 16.70 -2.55
C ILE A 360 0.16 17.06 -4.02
N LEU A 361 -0.83 16.41 -4.63
CA LEU A 361 -1.20 16.58 -6.03
C LEU A 361 -2.65 17.09 -6.12
N LEU A 362 -2.83 18.31 -6.64
CA LEU A 362 -4.13 18.96 -6.73
C LEU A 362 -4.52 19.21 -8.18
N TRP A 363 -5.57 18.55 -8.67
CA TRP A 363 -6.11 18.77 -10.00
C TRP A 363 -6.88 20.10 -10.06
N LYS A 364 -6.49 20.98 -10.97
CA LYS A 364 -6.99 22.36 -11.10
C LYS A 364 -7.14 22.80 -12.56
N SER A 365 -7.94 23.84 -12.77
CA SER A 365 -7.98 24.58 -14.03
C SER A 365 -6.70 25.39 -14.23
N ILE A 366 -6.43 25.85 -15.46
CA ILE A 366 -5.21 26.61 -15.78
C ILE A 366 -5.28 28.04 -15.21
N ASP A 367 -6.44 28.69 -15.29
CA ASP A 367 -6.63 30.10 -14.92
C ASP A 367 -6.94 30.26 -13.43
N ILE A 368 -5.96 29.99 -12.56
CA ILE A 368 -6.11 30.06 -11.10
C ILE A 368 -4.95 30.77 -10.39
N ASP A 369 -4.24 31.67 -11.07
CA ASP A 369 -3.06 32.36 -10.51
C ASP A 369 -3.38 33.13 -9.22
N ASP A 370 -4.56 33.73 -9.13
CA ASP A 370 -5.04 34.40 -7.91
C ASP A 370 -5.26 33.41 -6.77
N GLU A 371 -5.82 32.22 -7.05
CA GLU A 371 -6.04 31.15 -6.08
C GLU A 371 -4.71 30.61 -5.54
N ILE A 372 -3.73 30.44 -6.43
CA ILE A 372 -2.37 30.01 -6.11
C ILE A 372 -1.66 31.07 -5.27
N SER A 373 -1.82 32.35 -5.62
CA SER A 373 -1.22 33.47 -4.88
C SER A 373 -1.80 33.59 -3.48
N ALA A 374 -3.12 33.44 -3.34
CA ALA A 374 -3.81 33.44 -2.05
C ALA A 374 -3.36 32.27 -1.15
N ALA A 375 -2.94 31.14 -1.72
CA ALA A 375 -2.48 29.99 -0.96
C ALA A 375 -1.06 30.13 -0.38
N SER A 376 -0.30 31.19 -0.69
CA SER A 376 1.09 31.33 -0.25
C SER A 376 1.26 31.30 1.28
N ARG A 377 0.28 31.85 2.02
CA ARG A 377 0.29 31.78 3.49
C ARG A 377 0.10 30.34 3.99
N ALA A 378 -0.80 29.58 3.36
CA ALA A 378 -0.99 28.17 3.65
C ALA A 378 0.28 27.36 3.37
N GLU A 379 0.93 27.60 2.23
CA GLU A 379 2.21 26.96 1.86
C GLU A 379 3.26 27.15 2.97
N SER A 380 3.46 28.39 3.42
CA SER A 380 4.44 28.70 4.46
C SER A 380 4.08 28.10 5.82
N GLN A 381 2.82 28.24 6.27
CA GLN A 381 2.39 27.77 7.60
C GLN A 381 2.35 26.24 7.71
N LEU A 382 2.08 25.54 6.61
CA LEU A 382 1.98 24.08 6.56
C LEU A 382 3.30 23.42 6.12
N HIS A 383 4.36 24.22 5.95
CA HIS A 383 5.70 23.77 5.54
C HIS A 383 5.71 23.02 4.20
N LEU A 384 4.98 23.55 3.23
CA LEU A 384 4.88 23.02 1.88
C LEU A 384 5.69 23.87 0.91
N ARG A 385 6.45 23.23 0.02
CA ARG A 385 7.11 23.88 -1.11
C ARG A 385 6.36 23.55 -2.39
N ARG A 386 5.93 24.58 -3.12
CA ARG A 386 5.33 24.41 -4.44
C ARG A 386 6.42 24.06 -5.47
N ASN A 387 6.22 22.95 -6.17
CA ASN A 387 7.04 22.50 -7.29
C ASN A 387 6.37 22.90 -8.63
N PRO A 388 7.08 22.81 -9.78
CA PRO A 388 6.47 23.07 -11.08
C PRO A 388 5.20 22.22 -11.30
N SER A 389 4.14 22.85 -11.81
CA SER A 389 2.88 22.17 -12.08
C SER A 389 2.99 21.23 -13.29
N ILE A 390 2.16 20.19 -13.30
CA ILE A 390 2.03 19.27 -14.43
C ILE A 390 0.94 19.83 -15.34
N ASN A 391 1.33 20.39 -16.47
CA ASN A 391 0.38 20.92 -17.46
C ASN A 391 0.03 19.86 -18.50
N TYR A 392 -1.26 19.71 -18.79
CA TYR A 392 -1.76 18.74 -19.75
C TYR A 392 -2.99 19.26 -20.49
N ASP A 393 -3.26 18.67 -21.65
CA ASP A 393 -4.47 18.93 -22.43
C ASP A 393 -5.37 17.69 -22.35
N LEU A 394 -6.60 17.90 -21.87
CA LEU A 394 -7.58 16.82 -21.79
C LEU A 394 -8.38 16.68 -23.10
N GLY A 395 -8.22 17.59 -24.05
CA GLY A 395 -8.84 17.53 -25.39
C GLY A 395 -10.34 17.82 -25.39
N GLY A 396 -10.87 18.10 -26.59
CA GLY A 396 -12.27 18.47 -26.79
C GLY A 396 -12.68 19.70 -25.96
N ASP A 397 -13.90 19.71 -25.45
CA ASP A 397 -14.45 20.81 -24.64
C ASP A 397 -13.83 20.91 -23.23
N TRP A 398 -12.95 19.97 -22.86
CA TRP A 398 -12.31 19.99 -21.56
C TRP A 398 -11.11 20.93 -21.53
N GLY A 399 -10.36 21.06 -22.62
CA GLY A 399 -9.25 21.99 -22.74
C GLY A 399 -8.09 21.75 -21.77
N LYS A 400 -7.28 22.80 -21.55
CA LYS A 400 -6.04 22.75 -20.76
C LYS A 400 -6.32 22.67 -19.26
N ARG A 401 -5.51 21.89 -18.55
CA ARG A 401 -5.57 21.65 -17.11
C ARG A 401 -4.17 21.63 -16.51
N GLN A 402 -4.12 21.69 -15.19
CA GLN A 402 -2.87 21.53 -14.46
C GLN A 402 -3.06 20.71 -13.18
N ILE A 403 -1.98 20.08 -12.74
CA ILE A 403 -1.86 19.50 -11.40
C ILE A 403 -0.84 20.32 -10.64
N LEU A 404 -1.27 20.96 -9.55
CA LEU A 404 -0.35 21.62 -8.63
C LEU A 404 0.35 20.56 -7.80
N VAL A 405 1.67 20.68 -7.67
CA VAL A 405 2.52 19.73 -6.94
C VAL A 405 3.16 20.46 -5.76
N TYR A 406 2.98 19.93 -4.56
CA TYR A 406 3.61 20.45 -3.35
C TYR A 406 4.41 19.35 -2.66
N GLU A 407 5.58 19.68 -2.15
CA GLU A 407 6.42 18.78 -1.34
C GLU A 407 6.38 19.20 0.13
N LYS A 408 6.26 18.23 1.02
CA LYS A 408 6.27 18.45 2.47
C LYS A 408 7.70 18.57 2.98
N ILE A 409 8.10 19.77 3.41
CA ILE A 409 9.50 20.05 3.80
C ILE A 409 9.76 19.80 5.28
N LYS A 410 8.76 20.03 6.14
CA LYS A 410 8.83 19.79 7.58
C LYS A 410 7.49 19.28 8.07
N THR A 411 7.45 18.73 9.28
CA THR A 411 6.21 18.26 9.91
C THR A 411 5.17 19.38 10.01
N THR A 412 3.89 19.02 9.92
CA THR A 412 2.77 19.95 10.09
C THR A 412 2.74 20.47 11.52
N PRO A 413 2.58 21.78 11.76
CA PRO A 413 2.35 22.30 13.10
C PRO A 413 1.10 21.68 13.76
N LYS A 414 1.14 21.48 15.07
CA LYS A 414 0.13 20.70 15.83
C LYS A 414 -1.26 21.35 15.84
N GLU A 415 -1.34 22.65 15.60
CA GLU A 415 -2.57 23.40 15.46
C GLU A 415 -3.37 23.03 14.20
N TYR A 416 -2.73 22.38 13.22
CA TYR A 416 -3.35 21.93 11.98
C TYR A 416 -3.56 20.40 11.97
N PRO A 417 -4.66 19.91 11.36
CA PRO A 417 -5.74 20.71 10.78
C PRO A 417 -6.57 21.37 11.89
N ARG A 418 -7.13 22.56 11.61
CA ARG A 418 -8.04 23.23 12.56
C ARG A 418 -9.34 22.43 12.71
N SER A 419 -10.22 22.87 13.60
CA SER A 419 -11.51 22.21 13.82
C SER A 419 -12.34 22.15 12.53
N VAL A 420 -13.25 21.16 12.46
CA VAL A 420 -14.09 20.90 11.28
C VAL A 420 -14.75 22.19 10.79
N GLY A 421 -14.54 22.50 9.51
CA GLY A 421 -15.10 23.69 8.86
C GLY A 421 -14.39 25.03 9.16
N SER A 422 -13.39 25.08 10.05
CA SER A 422 -12.60 26.29 10.31
C SER A 422 -11.86 26.77 9.06
N ALA A 423 -11.23 25.83 8.33
CA ALA A 423 -10.50 26.13 7.09
C ALA A 423 -11.40 26.77 6.03
N LYS A 424 -12.67 26.35 5.95
CA LYS A 424 -13.65 26.93 5.03
C LYS A 424 -14.12 28.33 5.44
N ARG A 425 -14.30 28.58 6.75
CA ARG A 425 -14.73 29.90 7.25
C ARG A 425 -13.60 30.93 7.16
N HIS A 426 -12.38 30.50 7.46
CA HIS A 426 -11.20 31.37 7.50
C HIS A 426 -10.01 30.65 6.85
N PRO A 427 -9.93 30.64 5.50
CA PRO A 427 -8.76 30.12 4.79
C PRO A 427 -7.48 30.79 5.29
N LEU A 428 -6.36 30.04 5.22
CA LEU A 428 -5.05 30.52 5.69
C LEU A 428 -4.51 31.65 4.84
#